data_AF-A0ABD0Q6L2-F1
#
_entry.id   AF-A0ABD0Q6L2-F1
#
_cell.length_a   1.000
_cell.length_b   1.000
_cell.length_c   1.000
_cell.angle_alpha   90.00
_cell.angle_beta   90.00
_cell.angle_gamma   90.00
#
_symmetry.space_group_name_H-M   'P 1'
#
loop_
_entity.id
_entity.type
_entity.pdbx_description
1 polymer ?
#
loop_
_entity_poly.entity_id
_entity_poly.type
_entity_poly.pdbx_seq_one_letter_code
_entity_poly.pdbx_strand_id
1 'polypeptide(L)' 'NYIPQGSVDELFPGTWYLTRVDEKHRRQYARCSMNDDRPLEAGLVSSSIAAEHIPSPLKKMPRIPTTTAGPEVVISNGDH' A
#
# COMPACT_ATOMS: atom_id res chain seq x y z
N ASN A 1 -11.76 12.35 21.65
CA ASN A 1 -12.27 12.93 20.39
C ASN A 1 -11.41 14.14 20.06
N TYR A 2 -10.67 14.09 18.96
CA TYR A 2 -9.62 15.04 18.59
C TYR A 2 -9.59 15.27 17.07
N ILE A 3 -9.33 16.51 16.66
CA ILE A 3 -9.15 16.93 15.26
C ILE A 3 -7.78 17.61 15.15
N PRO A 4 -6.83 17.06 14.36
CA PRO A 4 -5.53 17.68 14.14
C PRO A 4 -5.63 19.11 13.60
N GLN A 5 -4.79 20.02 14.09
CA GLN A 5 -4.77 21.44 13.71
C GLN A 5 -3.67 21.80 12.69
N GLY A 6 -3.02 20.80 12.07
CA GLY A 6 -1.97 21.03 11.07
C GLY A 6 -2.54 21.35 9.69
N SER A 7 -1.80 22.14 8.91
CA SER A 7 -2.15 22.41 7.51
C SER A 7 -2.03 21.14 6.67
N VAL A 8 -3.04 20.88 5.83
CA VAL A 8 -3.01 19.78 4.86
C VAL A 8 -2.24 20.19 3.60
N ASP A 9 -2.19 21.49 3.30
CA ASP A 9 -1.58 22.03 2.07
C ASP A 9 -0.04 21.99 2.10
N GLU A 10 0.55 21.79 3.28
CA GLU A 10 2.00 21.62 3.45
C GLU A 10 2.45 20.16 3.29
N LEU A 11 1.51 19.22 3.17
CA LEU A 11 1.82 17.81 2.97
C LEU A 11 2.17 17.53 1.51
N PHE A 12 3.06 16.57 1.27
CA PHE A 12 3.36 16.14 -0.09
C PHE A 12 2.15 15.49 -0.78
N PRO A 13 1.98 15.66 -2.11
CA PRO A 13 0.88 15.06 -2.85
C PRO A 13 0.81 13.54 -2.62
N GLY A 14 -0.41 13.04 -2.44
CA GLY A 14 -0.65 11.63 -2.17
C GLY A 14 -0.38 11.14 -0.75
N THR A 15 0.07 12.01 0.16
CA THR A 15 0.29 11.67 1.57
C THR A 15 -1.04 11.36 2.27
N TRP A 16 -1.07 10.28 3.04
CA TRP A 16 -2.19 9.99 3.94
C TRP A 16 -2.03 10.78 5.24
N TYR A 17 -3.10 11.41 5.69
CA TYR A 17 -3.10 12.21 6.91
C TYR A 17 -4.32 11.93 7.79
N LEU A 18 -4.16 12.18 9.08
CA LEU A 18 -5.19 11.97 10.09
C LEU A 18 -6.23 13.10 10.02
N THR A 19 -7.50 12.75 9.83
CA THR A 19 -8.59 13.75 9.81
C THR A 19 -9.28 13.86 11.17
N ARG A 20 -9.44 12.74 11.88
CA ARG A 20 -10.12 12.71 13.18
C ARG A 20 -9.78 11.47 13.99
N VAL A 21 -9.81 11.63 15.32
CA VAL A 21 -9.87 10.53 16.29
C VAL A 21 -11.16 10.66 17.07
N ASP A 22 -12.02 9.63 17.08
CA ASP A 22 -13.28 9.68 17.82
C ASP A 22 -13.14 9.30 19.31
N GLU A 23 -14.25 9.14 20.02
CA GLU A 23 -14.29 8.78 21.45
C GLU A 23 -13.85 7.33 21.71
N LYS A 24 -14.00 6.47 20.71
CA LYS A 24 -13.60 5.05 20.78
C LYS A 24 -12.17 4.84 20.29
N HIS A 25 -11.39 5.92 20.15
CA HIS A 25 -10.02 5.92 19.63
C HIS A 25 -9.88 5.41 18.18
N ARG A 26 -10.97 5.37 17.40
CA ARG A 26 -10.90 5.02 15.97
C ARG A 26 -10.34 6.21 15.20
N ARG A 27 -9.44 5.95 14.27
CA ARG A 27 -8.73 6.96 13.46
C ARG A 27 -9.31 7.01 12.07
N GLN A 28 -9.60 8.21 11.59
CA GLN A 28 -10.06 8.48 10.23
C GLN A 28 -8.93 9.13 9.45
N TYR A 29 -8.79 8.75 8.19
CA TYR A 29 -7.73 9.23 7.33
C TYR A 29 -8.30 9.72 6.00
N ALA A 30 -7.62 10.70 5.42
CA ALA A 30 -7.80 11.15 4.05
C ALA A 30 -6.44 11.18 3.35
N ARG A 31 -6.46 11.40 2.03
CA ARG A 31 -5.26 11.44 1.19
C ARG A 31 -5.19 12.77 0.48
N CYS A 32 -4.03 13.41 0.49
CA CYS A 32 -3.78 14.63 -0.27
C CYS A 32 -3.98 14.34 -1.77
N SER A 33 -4.53 15.32 -2.49
CA SER A 33 -4.68 15.22 -3.95
C SER A 33 -3.32 14.92 -4.59
N MET A 34 -3.31 14.16 -5.68
CA MET A 34 -2.11 13.97 -6.52
C MET A 34 -1.87 15.15 -7.46
N ASN A 35 -2.88 15.98 -7.63
CA ASN A 35 -2.85 17.17 -8.47
C ASN A 35 -2.77 18.37 -7.52
N ASP A 36 -1.60 18.63 -6.97
CA ASP A 36 -1.31 20.00 -6.55
C ASP A 36 -1.31 20.84 -7.82
N ASP A 37 -2.25 21.77 -7.93
CA ASP A 37 -2.26 22.81 -8.97
C ASP A 37 -1.15 23.84 -8.69
N ARG A 38 0.06 23.33 -8.52
CA ARG A 38 1.29 24.08 -8.73
C ARG A 38 1.60 23.87 -10.20
N PRO A 39 1.80 24.93 -11.01
CA PRO A 39 2.18 24.77 -12.40
C PRO A 39 3.41 23.88 -12.47
N LEU A 40 3.20 22.63 -12.88
CA LEU A 40 4.25 21.65 -13.06
C LEU A 40 4.98 22.03 -14.35
N GLU A 41 5.85 23.03 -14.28
CA GLU A 41 6.87 23.31 -15.30
C GLU A 41 7.97 22.22 -15.21
N ALA A 42 7.56 20.96 -15.33
CA ALA A 42 8.44 19.79 -15.44
C ALA A 42 7.65 18.66 -16.08
N GLY A 43 7.51 18.74 -17.41
CA GLY A 43 7.37 17.59 -18.30
C GLY A 43 6.25 16.62 -17.94
N LEU A 44 5.07 16.87 -18.49
CA LEU A 44 4.04 15.87 -18.73
C LEU A 44 4.63 14.71 -19.57
N VAL A 45 5.31 13.77 -18.94
CA VAL A 45 5.67 12.51 -19.58
C VAL A 45 4.44 11.61 -19.47
N SER A 46 3.63 11.71 -20.52
CA SER A 46 2.58 10.78 -20.94
C SER A 46 2.41 9.55 -20.05
N SER A 47 1.42 9.55 -19.17
CA SER A 47 0.75 8.30 -18.81
C SER A 47 -0.14 7.90 -19.98
N SER A 48 0.48 7.38 -21.04
CA SER A 48 -0.24 6.78 -22.14
C SER A 48 -0.97 5.55 -21.63
N ILE A 49 -2.30 5.62 -21.67
CA ILE A 49 -3.21 4.48 -21.80
C ILE A 49 -2.58 3.36 -22.64
N ALA A 50 -2.17 2.29 -21.96
CA ALA A 50 -2.07 0.98 -22.56
C ALA A 50 -2.87 0.04 -21.65
N ALA A 51 -4.04 -0.35 -22.12
CA ALA A 51 -4.73 -1.53 -21.64
C ALA A 51 -3.90 -2.75 -22.02
N GLU A 52 -2.74 -2.94 -21.40
CA GLU A 52 -2.02 -4.20 -21.45
C GLU A 52 -2.69 -5.13 -20.45
N HIS A 53 -3.59 -5.96 -20.99
CA HIS A 53 -4.06 -7.17 -20.35
C HIS A 53 -2.85 -7.96 -19.87
N ILE A 54 -2.54 -7.88 -18.58
CA ILE A 54 -1.54 -8.72 -17.93
C ILE A 54 -2.21 -10.07 -17.71
N PRO A 55 -1.98 -11.12 -18.54
CA PRO A 55 -2.45 -12.43 -18.16
C PRO A 55 -1.74 -12.82 -16.86
N SER A 56 -2.53 -13.24 -15.87
CA SER A 56 -2.00 -13.80 -14.62
C SER A 56 -0.88 -14.80 -14.93
N PRO A 57 0.28 -14.71 -14.28
CA PRO A 57 1.33 -15.70 -14.44
C PRO A 57 0.73 -17.09 -14.18
N LEU A 58 0.73 -17.95 -15.20
CA LEU A 58 0.34 -19.35 -15.03
C LEU A 58 1.14 -19.90 -13.86
N LYS A 59 0.45 -20.33 -12.81
CA LYS A 59 1.02 -21.03 -11.67
C LYS A 59 1.72 -22.29 -12.18
N LYS A 60 2.98 -22.18 -12.59
CA LYS A 60 3.86 -23.33 -12.81
C LYS A 60 4.17 -23.88 -11.42
N MET A 61 3.24 -24.63 -10.86
CA MET A 61 3.44 -25.33 -9.60
C MET A 61 4.61 -26.29 -9.81
N PRO A 62 5.68 -26.20 -9.01
CA PRO A 62 6.69 -27.25 -8.97
C PRO A 62 5.97 -28.54 -8.57
N ARG A 63 5.87 -29.50 -9.49
CA ARG A 63 5.41 -30.84 -9.17
C ARG A 63 6.49 -31.43 -8.26
N ILE A 64 6.24 -31.44 -6.96
CA ILE A 64 7.09 -32.15 -6.00
C ILE A 64 7.11 -33.64 -6.39
N PRO A 65 8.27 -34.25 -6.67
CA PRO A 65 8.34 -35.69 -6.75
C PRO A 65 8.10 -36.26 -5.35
N THR A 66 7.13 -37.17 -5.22
CA THR A 66 6.93 -37.95 -4.00
C THR A 66 8.18 -38.78 -3.76
N THR A 67 9.00 -38.41 -2.78
CA THR A 67 10.04 -39.27 -2.24
C THR A 67 9.83 -39.40 -0.74
N THR A 68 9.50 -40.64 -0.38
CA THR A 68 9.27 -41.20 0.95
C THR A 68 10.43 -40.97 1.92
N ALA A 69 10.04 -40.76 3.20
CA ALA A 69 10.76 -40.98 4.47
C ALA A 69 11.47 -39.79 5.17
N GLY A 70 10.97 -39.46 6.38
CA GLY A 70 11.75 -38.83 7.46
C GLY A 70 11.01 -37.71 8.23
N PRO A 71 10.87 -37.77 9.57
CA PRO A 71 10.05 -36.83 10.34
C PRO A 71 10.85 -35.67 10.96
N GLU A 72 10.10 -34.59 11.26
CA GLU A 72 10.35 -33.51 12.23
C GLU A 72 11.42 -32.43 11.93
N VAL A 73 10.98 -31.17 11.81
CA VAL A 73 11.58 -30.04 12.56
C VAL A 73 10.48 -29.04 12.94
N VAL A 74 10.42 -28.75 14.24
CA VAL A 74 9.53 -27.86 14.99
C VAL A 74 9.69 -26.40 14.57
N ILE A 75 8.58 -25.69 14.33
CA ILE A 75 8.57 -24.25 14.06
C ILE A 75 8.37 -23.52 15.40
N SER A 76 9.41 -22.84 15.90
CA SER A 76 9.34 -21.96 17.06
C SER A 76 9.30 -20.52 16.57
N ASN A 77 8.18 -19.82 16.81
CA ASN A 77 8.09 -18.38 16.60
C ASN A 77 8.19 -17.71 17.98
N GLY A 78 9.30 -17.00 18.19
CA GLY A 78 9.64 -16.33 19.45
C GLY A 78 8.62 -15.26 19.85
N ASP A 79 8.39 -15.23 21.16
CA ASP A 79 7.56 -14.29 21.92
C ASP A 79 8.32 -12.96 22.15
N HIS A 80 7.61 -11.84 22.06
CA HIS A 80 8.00 -10.54 22.63
C HIS A 80 6.75 -9.71 22.94
#